data_AF-A0A7L8GEN5-F1
#
_entry.id   AF-A0A7L8GEN5-F1
#
_cell.length_a   1.000
_cell.length_b   1.000
_cell.length_c   1.000
_cell.angle_alpha   90.00
_cell.angle_beta   90.00
_cell.angle_gamma   90.00
#
_symmetry.space_group_name_H-M   'P 1'
#
loop_
_entity.id
_entity.type
_entity.pdbx_description
1 polymer ?
#
loop_
_entity_poly.entity_id
_entity_poly.type
_entity_poly.pdbx_seq_one_letter_code
_entity_poly.pdbx_strand_id
1 'polypeptide(L)'
;KLLSEIKMMITVSLVLSMMMTTFKAPISIMMLIIVQTIIISMMVGTLLNSFFISYILILIFLGGMLVVFIYIASLIPNSKF
;
A
#
# COMPACT_ATOMS: atom_id res chain seq x y z
N LYS A 1 -17.00 -15.46 -11.55
CA LYS A 1 -15.53 -15.54 -11.70
C LYS A 1 -14.86 -14.22 -11.30
N LEU A 2 -15.13 -13.10 -11.97
CA LEU A 2 -14.62 -11.78 -11.54
C LEU A 2 -14.97 -11.44 -10.07
N LEU A 3 -16.24 -11.64 -9.69
CA LEU A 3 -16.72 -11.33 -8.34
C LEU A 3 -16.11 -12.22 -7.23
N SER A 4 -15.72 -13.46 -7.57
CA SER A 4 -14.99 -14.33 -6.64
C SER A 4 -13.53 -13.91 -6.48
N GLU A 5 -12.88 -13.41 -7.54
CA GLU A 5 -11.53 -12.87 -7.44
C GLU A 5 -11.49 -11.57 -6.63
N ILE A 6 -12.47 -10.69 -6.83
CA ILE A 6 -12.62 -9.47 -6.02
C ILE A 6 -12.83 -9.83 -4.54
N LYS A 7 -13.67 -10.82 -4.23
CA LYS A 7 -13.84 -11.31 -2.85
C LYS A 7 -12.53 -11.79 -2.24
N MET A 8 -11.72 -12.55 -2.98
CA MET A 8 -10.40 -12.97 -2.50
C MET A 8 -9.48 -11.78 -2.22
N MET A 9 -9.40 -10.81 -3.14
CA MET A 9 -8.57 -9.61 -2.94
C MET A 9 -9.01 -8.79 -1.71
N ILE A 10 -10.32 -8.67 -1.46
CA ILE A 10 -10.85 -8.01 -0.26
C ILE A 10 -10.46 -8.76 1.02
N THR A 11 -10.50 -10.09 1.02
CA THR A 11 -10.07 -10.85 2.21
C THR A 11 -8.59 -10.67 2.51
N VAL A 12 -7.74 -10.59 1.48
CA VAL A 12 -6.30 -10.35 1.64
C VAL A 12 -6.03 -8.93 2.16
N SER A 13 -6.74 -7.92 1.65
CA SER A 13 -6.57 -6.53 2.11
C SER A 13 -7.02 -6.34 3.58
N LEU A 14 -8.05 -7.07 4.02
CA LEU A 14 -8.47 -7.09 5.42
C LEU A 14 -7.39 -7.67 6.33
N VAL A 15 -6.78 -8.79 5.97
CA VAL A 15 -5.69 -9.40 6.75
C VAL A 15 -4.50 -8.45 6.86
N LEU A 16 -4.11 -7.80 5.76
CA LEU A 16 -3.04 -6.79 5.76
C LEU A 16 -3.36 -5.60 6.68
N SER A 17 -4.60 -5.11 6.66
CA SER A 17 -5.03 -4.01 7.53
C SER A 17 -4.98 -4.36 9.01
N MET A 18 -5.29 -5.61 9.37
CA MET A 18 -5.14 -6.09 10.75
C MET A 18 -3.66 -6.13 11.16
N MET A 19 -2.77 -6.57 10.26
CA MET A 19 -1.33 -6.58 10.53
C MET A 19 -0.78 -5.17 10.81
N MET A 20 -1.26 -4.12 10.13
CA MET A 20 -0.85 -2.74 10.38
C MET A 20 -0.92 -2.32 11.84
N THR A 21 -1.98 -2.75 12.54
CA THR A 21 -2.22 -2.35 13.93
C THR A 21 -1.22 -2.98 14.91
N THR A 22 -0.57 -4.08 14.51
CA THR A 22 0.37 -4.83 15.37
C THR A 22 1.80 -4.34 15.27
N PHE A 23 2.17 -3.68 14.16
CA PHE A 23 3.52 -3.22 13.92
C PHE A 23 3.78 -1.85 14.57
N LYS A 24 4.88 -1.74 15.32
CA LYS A 24 5.29 -0.50 16.00
C LYS A 24 6.31 0.33 15.21
N ALA A 25 7.11 -0.32 14.35
CA ALA A 25 8.17 0.37 13.63
C ALA A 25 7.57 1.16 12.44
N PRO A 26 7.81 2.49 12.34
CA PRO A 26 7.26 3.34 11.28
C PRO A 26 7.61 2.83 9.87
N ILE A 27 8.83 2.32 9.69
CA ILE A 27 9.28 1.71 8.43
C ILE A 27 8.43 0.48 8.07
N SER A 28 8.09 -0.38 9.04
CA SER A 28 7.31 -1.59 8.77
C SER A 28 5.86 -1.29 8.38
N ILE A 29 5.28 -0.24 9.00
CA ILE A 29 3.96 0.27 8.63
C ILE A 29 4.00 0.80 7.20
N MET A 30 5.04 1.56 6.82
CA MET A 30 5.19 2.06 5.44
C MET A 30 5.27 0.93 4.41
N MET A 31 6.08 -0.09 4.67
CA MET A 31 6.23 -1.23 3.77
C MET A 31 4.90 -1.98 3.59
N LEU A 32 4.12 -2.14 4.65
CA LEU A 32 2.78 -2.72 4.57
C LEU A 32 1.82 -1.86 3.74
N ILE A 33 1.92 -0.53 3.79
CA ILE A 33 1.00 0.36 3.03
C ILE A 33 1.30 0.24 1.53
N ILE A 34 2.56 0.09 1.14
CA ILE A 34 2.95 -0.16 -0.26
C ILE A 34 2.32 -1.46 -0.76
N VAL A 35 2.39 -2.55 0.03
CA VAL A 35 1.78 -3.83 -0.36
C VAL A 35 0.26 -3.72 -0.46
N GLN A 36 -0.38 -3.04 0.49
CA GLN A 36 -1.83 -2.87 0.51
C GLN A 36 -2.34 -2.03 -0.68
N THR A 37 -1.61 -0.98 -1.06
CA THR A 37 -1.97 -0.12 -2.20
C THR A 37 -1.82 -0.83 -3.54
N ILE A 38 -0.83 -1.72 -3.71
CA ILE A 38 -0.73 -2.59 -4.89
C ILE A 38 -1.97 -3.47 -5.03
N ILE A 39 -2.43 -4.10 -3.94
CA ILE A 39 -3.63 -4.96 -3.96
C ILE A 39 -4.88 -4.15 -4.32
N ILE A 40 -5.04 -2.95 -3.77
CA ILE A 40 -6.18 -2.06 -4.07
C ILE A 40 -6.16 -1.64 -5.54
N SER A 41 -4.99 -1.31 -6.09
CA SER A 41 -4.87 -0.91 -7.50
C SER A 41 -5.24 -2.05 -8.45
N MET A 42 -4.84 -3.29 -8.16
CA MET A 42 -5.26 -4.46 -8.95
C MET A 42 -6.78 -4.66 -8.88
N MET A 43 -7.38 -4.45 -7.71
CA MET A 43 -8.83 -4.51 -7.52
C MET A 43 -9.56 -3.48 -8.40
N VAL A 44 -9.13 -2.22 -8.38
CA VAL A 44 -9.72 -1.15 -9.19
C VAL A 44 -9.59 -1.44 -10.70
N GLY A 45 -8.48 -2.04 -11.12
CA GLY A 45 -8.22 -2.39 -12.51
C GLY A 45 -9.17 -3.46 -13.03
N THR A 46 -9.45 -4.47 -12.19
CA THR A 46 -10.44 -5.51 -12.52
C THR A 46 -11.89 -5.01 -12.53
N LEU A 47 -12.21 -3.98 -11.75
CA LEU A 47 -13.56 -3.40 -11.68
C LEU A 47 -13.89 -2.49 -12.85
N LEU A 48 -12.93 -1.66 -13.27
CA LEU A 48 -13.15 -0.63 -14.30
C LEU A 48 -12.85 -1.11 -15.73
N ASN A 49 -12.50 -2.39 -15.92
CA ASN A 49 -12.11 -3.02 -17.19
C ASN A 49 -11.03 -2.25 -18.00
N SER A 50 -10.41 -1.24 -17.39
CA SER A 50 -9.39 -0.37 -17.99
C SER A 50 -8.28 -0.15 -16.98
N PHE A 51 -7.06 -0.50 -17.37
CA PHE A 51 -5.89 -0.42 -16.50
C PHE A 51 -5.34 1.00 -16.35
N PHE A 52 -5.82 1.96 -17.15
CA PHE A 52 -5.35 3.33 -17.16
C PHE A 52 -5.56 4.03 -15.80
N ILE A 53 -6.75 3.89 -15.20
CA ILE A 53 -7.04 4.45 -13.88
C ILE A 53 -6.16 3.80 -12.80
N SER A 54 -5.97 2.48 -12.85
CA SER A 54 -5.14 1.78 -11.84
C SER A 54 -3.67 2.14 -11.91
N TYR A 55 -3.16 2.38 -13.11
CA TYR A 55 -1.78 2.82 -13.33
C TYR A 55 -1.53 4.21 -12.73
N ILE A 56 -2.46 5.16 -12.96
CA ILE A 56 -2.38 6.50 -12.36
C ILE A 56 -2.44 6.40 -10.83
N LEU A 57 -3.29 5.54 -10.29
CA LEU A 57 -3.46 5.33 -8.86
C LEU A 57 -2.17 4.81 -8.20
N ILE A 58 -1.48 3.85 -8.85
CA ILE A 58 -0.16 3.37 -8.41
C ILE A 58 0.87 4.50 -8.42
N LEU A 59 0.94 5.29 -9.51
CA LEU A 59 1.95 6.35 -9.63
C LEU A 59 1.82 7.42 -8.55
N ILE A 60 0.59 7.85 -8.25
CA ILE A 60 0.32 8.86 -7.21
C ILE A 60 0.69 8.32 -5.83
N PHE A 61 0.30 7.08 -5.52
CA PHE A 61 0.59 6.49 -4.21
C PHE A 61 2.08 6.21 -4.01
N LEU A 62 2.75 5.68 -5.02
CA LEU A 62 4.18 5.36 -4.95
C LEU A 62 5.02 6.63 -4.82
N GLY A 63 4.65 7.70 -5.54
CA GLY A 63 5.24 9.03 -5.36
C GLY A 63 5.03 9.60 -3.96
N GLY A 64 3.80 9.54 -3.43
CA GLY A 64 3.48 10.01 -2.09
C GLY A 64 4.21 9.26 -0.98
N MET A 65 4.28 7.93 -1.07
CA MET A 65 4.96 7.09 -0.07
C MET A 65 6.48 7.34 -0.05
N LEU A 66 7.11 7.62 -1.19
CA LEU A 66 8.54 7.95 -1.25
C LEU A 66 8.87 9.25 -0.53
N VAL A 67 8.02 10.28 -0.64
CA VAL A 67 8.21 11.55 0.09
C VAL A 67 8.12 11.33 1.60
N VAL A 68 7.13 10.56 2.05
CA VAL A 68 6.98 10.19 3.47
C VAL A 68 8.16 9.34 3.94
N PHE A 69 8.72 8.48 3.08
CA PHE A 69 9.91 7.69 3.40
C PHE A 69 11.13 8.56 3.66
N ILE A 70 11.41 9.52 2.77
CA ILE A 70 12.52 10.46 2.94
C ILE A 70 12.30 11.31 4.20
N TYR A 71 11.06 11.74 4.46
CA TYR A 71 10.72 12.48 5.67
C TYR A 71 11.06 11.68 6.94
N ILE A 72 10.56 10.46 7.08
CA ILE A 72 10.82 9.63 8.26
C ILE A 72 12.31 9.27 8.36
N ALA A 73 12.98 8.99 7.24
CA ALA A 73 14.42 8.72 7.21
C ALA A 73 15.24 9.93 7.70
N SER A 74 14.84 11.16 7.37
CA SER A 74 15.48 12.38 7.86
C SER A 74 15.18 12.69 9.34
N LEU A 75 14.06 12.17 9.87
CA LEU A 75 13.69 12.32 11.29
C LEU A 75 14.37 11.29 12.19
N ILE A 76 14.90 10.19 11.66
CA ILE A 76 15.80 9.33 12.43
C ILE A 76 16.96 10.24 12.83
N PRO A 77 17.06 10.62 14.12
CA PRO A 77 18.05 11.59 14.51
C PRO A 77 19.40 10.98 14.19
N ASN A 78 20.31 11.78 13.65
CA ASN A 78 21.71 11.39 13.40
C ASN A 78 22.48 11.08 14.71
N SER A 79 21.79 10.67 15.77
CA SER A 79 22.30 10.36 17.10
C SER A 79 22.07 8.89 17.40
N LYS A 80 22.97 8.05 16.86
CA LYS A 80 23.65 6.97 17.60
C LYS A 80 24.50 6.13 16.63
N PHE A 81 25.77 6.51 16.54
CA PHE A 81 26.82 5.55 16.85
C PHE A 81 26.77 5.23 18.35
#